data_AF-A0A0K1QCB1-F1
#
_entry.id   AF-A0A0K1QCB1-F1
#
_cell.length_a   1.000
_cell.length_b   1.000
_cell.length_c   1.000
_cell.angle_alpha   90.00
_cell.angle_beta   90.00
_cell.angle_gamma   90.00
#
_symmetry.space_group_name_H-M   'P 1'
#
loop_
_entity.id
_entity.type
_entity.pdbx_description
1 polymer ?
#
loop_
_entity_poly.entity_id
_entity_poly.type
_entity_poly.pdbx_seq_one_letter_code
_entity_poly.pdbx_strand_id
1 'polypeptide(L)'
;MDLDAFLPAIVARDTRAFGQWMARAEGRMRESLRSFATVVDVESVLQEALLRVWHVAPRFVPDGRPDGLVRLGIRIARNLAISELRRTRARPVEDDELERVMADDEPSEVSSPDPMLRKVIAECHDKLPEKPRQALDARVRSEGRSEDLDLASQLGMRLNTFLQNFGRARRLLAECLRKHGIALPELET
;
A
#
# COMPACT_ATOMS: atom_id res chain seq x y z
N MET A 1 -1.36 -4.18 16.51
CA MET A 1 0.06 -3.87 16.72
C MET A 1 0.13 -2.38 16.96
N ASP A 2 0.82 -1.94 18.01
CA ASP A 2 0.93 -0.52 18.36
C ASP A 2 1.98 0.15 17.47
N LEU A 3 1.55 1.04 16.56
CA LEU A 3 2.49 1.79 15.71
C LEU A 3 3.10 3.00 16.41
N ASP A 4 2.61 3.39 17.59
CA ASP A 4 3.20 4.48 18.36
C ASP A 4 4.57 4.09 18.93
N ALA A 5 4.86 2.79 19.04
CA ALA A 5 6.18 2.26 19.43
C ALA A 5 7.32 2.72 18.49
N PHE A 6 7.03 3.06 17.23
CA PHE A 6 8.03 3.58 16.29
C PHE A 6 8.33 5.06 16.47
N LEU A 7 7.44 5.82 17.14
CA LEU A 7 7.50 7.28 17.19
C LEU A 7 8.82 7.82 17.73
N PRO A 8 9.41 7.32 18.85
CA PRO A 8 10.68 7.83 19.35
C PRO A 8 11.81 7.73 18.33
N ALA A 9 11.90 6.61 17.60
CA ALA A 9 12.92 6.40 16.58
C ALA A 9 12.69 7.28 15.34
N ILE A 10 11.42 7.44 14.92
CA ILE A 10 11.06 8.34 13.82
C ILE A 10 11.42 9.80 14.15
N VAL A 11 11.15 10.25 15.38
CA VAL A 11 11.54 11.60 15.86
C VAL A 11 13.05 11.77 15.82
N ALA A 12 13.81 10.73 16.17
CA ALA A 12 15.26 10.67 16.07
C ALA A 12 15.80 10.53 14.62
N ARG A 13 14.92 10.64 13.61
CA ARG A 13 15.25 10.52 12.18
C ARG A 13 15.79 9.15 11.76
N ASP A 14 15.37 8.09 12.44
CA ASP A 14 15.63 6.72 11.99
C ASP A 14 14.76 6.38 10.76
N THR A 15 15.40 6.30 9.59
CA THR A 15 14.74 5.98 8.32
C THR A 15 14.25 4.54 8.26
N ARG A 16 14.90 3.60 8.94
CA ARG A 16 14.48 2.19 9.00
C ARG A 16 13.22 2.07 9.85
N ALA A 17 13.17 2.73 11.01
CA ALA A 17 11.97 2.77 11.84
C ALA A 17 10.80 3.40 11.08
N PHE A 18 11.03 4.49 10.34
CA PHE A 18 10.00 5.09 9.50
C PHE A 18 9.53 4.16 8.38
N GLY A 19 10.44 3.46 7.70
CA GLY A 19 10.08 2.47 6.68
C GLY A 19 9.22 1.33 7.24
N GLN A 20 9.56 0.81 8.43
CA GLN A 20 8.78 -0.24 9.10
C GLN A 20 7.41 0.25 9.55
N TRP A 21 7.32 1.49 10.04
CA TRP A 21 6.05 2.14 10.37
C TRP A 21 5.19 2.34 9.13
N MET A 22 5.78 2.88 8.05
CA MET A 22 5.12 3.15 6.77
C MET A 22 4.51 1.89 6.18
N ALA A 23 5.26 0.79 6.10
CA ALA A 23 4.75 -0.50 5.60
C ALA A 23 3.53 -1.03 6.37
N ARG A 24 3.31 -0.57 7.61
CA ARG A 24 2.15 -0.94 8.46
C ARG A 24 1.04 0.12 8.44
N ALA A 25 1.38 1.38 8.20
CA ALA A 25 0.45 2.49 8.16
C ALA A 25 -0.20 2.65 6.78
N GLU A 26 0.52 2.33 5.70
CA GLU A 26 0.14 2.59 4.31
C GLU A 26 -1.24 2.03 3.96
N GLY A 27 -1.54 0.78 4.33
CA GLY A 27 -2.84 0.16 4.03
C GLY A 27 -4.01 0.97 4.59
N ARG A 28 -3.91 1.43 5.84
CA ARG A 28 -4.95 2.27 6.48
C ARG A 28 -5.05 3.65 5.84
N MET A 29 -3.93 4.23 5.43
CA MET A 29 -3.91 5.51 4.73
C MET A 29 -4.52 5.41 3.34
N ARG A 30 -4.16 4.38 2.55
CA ARG A 30 -4.72 4.11 1.23
C ARG A 30 -6.22 3.83 1.31
N GLU A 31 -6.65 3.04 2.28
CA GLU A 31 -8.08 2.77 2.49
C GLU A 31 -8.87 4.05 2.76
N SER A 32 -8.30 4.99 3.52
CA SER A 32 -8.93 6.31 3.78
C SER A 32 -9.06 7.21 2.55
N LEU A 33 -8.46 6.83 1.42
CA LEU A 33 -8.50 7.54 0.13
C LEU A 33 -9.41 6.85 -0.89
N ARG A 34 -10.12 5.77 -0.51
CA ARG A 34 -10.91 4.94 -1.43
C ARG A 34 -11.89 5.74 -2.28
N SER A 35 -12.62 6.68 -1.67
CA SER A 35 -13.57 7.54 -2.36
C SER A 35 -12.95 8.45 -3.42
N PHE A 36 -11.66 8.78 -3.29
CA PHE A 36 -10.95 9.63 -4.24
C PHE A 36 -10.37 8.86 -5.44
N ALA A 37 -10.37 7.51 -5.40
CA ALA A 37 -9.64 6.67 -6.35
C ALA A 37 -10.03 6.83 -7.82
N THR A 38 -11.24 7.30 -8.11
CA THR A 38 -11.72 7.53 -9.48
C THR A 38 -11.39 8.93 -10.02
N VAL A 39 -10.96 9.85 -9.15
CA VAL A 39 -10.84 11.28 -9.47
C VAL A 39 -9.45 11.85 -9.19
N VAL A 40 -8.60 11.15 -8.45
CA VAL A 40 -7.19 11.53 -8.22
C VAL A 40 -6.27 10.31 -8.36
N ASP A 41 -4.99 10.58 -8.62
CA ASP A 41 -3.93 9.59 -8.48
C ASP A 41 -3.67 9.33 -6.98
N VAL A 42 -4.27 8.27 -6.45
CA VAL A 42 -4.14 7.87 -5.04
C VAL A 42 -2.70 7.52 -4.67
N GLU A 43 -1.93 6.95 -5.59
CA GLU A 43 -0.54 6.57 -5.32
C GLU A 43 0.32 7.81 -5.11
N SER A 44 0.18 8.81 -5.99
CA SER A 44 0.87 10.08 -5.86
C SER A 44 0.51 10.80 -4.55
N VAL A 45 -0.79 10.84 -4.21
CA VAL A 45 -1.28 11.44 -2.95
C VAL A 45 -0.69 10.73 -1.73
N LEU A 46 -0.66 9.40 -1.75
CA LEU A 46 -0.16 8.59 -0.63
C LEU A 46 1.33 8.81 -0.41
N GLN A 47 2.13 8.81 -1.48
CA GLN A 47 3.57 9.05 -1.41
C GLN A 47 3.88 10.44 -0.84
N GLU A 48 3.21 11.48 -1.35
CA GLU A 48 3.35 12.85 -0.83
C GLU A 48 2.89 12.95 0.64
N ALA A 49 1.81 12.26 1.02
CA ALA A 49 1.35 12.23 2.40
C ALA A 49 2.39 11.60 3.34
N LEU A 50 2.99 10.48 2.96
CA LEU A 50 4.04 9.80 3.72
C LEU A 50 5.28 10.68 3.87
N LEU A 51 5.69 11.37 2.80
CA LEU A 51 6.78 12.35 2.87
C LEU A 51 6.46 13.49 3.85
N ARG A 52 5.23 14.02 3.85
CA ARG A 52 4.82 15.06 4.81
C ARG A 52 4.79 14.55 6.25
N VAL A 53 4.35 13.31 6.48
CA VAL A 53 4.42 12.69 7.80
C VAL A 53 5.86 12.65 8.28
N TRP A 54 6.81 12.19 7.46
CA TRP A 54 8.23 12.19 7.80
C TRP A 54 8.76 13.58 8.19
N HIS A 55 8.34 14.63 7.49
CA HIS A 55 8.76 15.99 7.79
C HIS A 55 8.15 16.56 9.09
N VAL A 56 6.90 16.21 9.39
CA VAL A 56 6.15 16.73 10.54
C VAL A 56 6.40 15.91 11.81
N ALA A 57 6.76 14.63 11.71
CA ALA A 57 6.91 13.71 12.83
C ALA A 57 7.74 14.25 14.01
N PRO A 58 8.87 14.96 13.83
CA PRO A 58 9.64 15.53 14.96
C PRO A 58 8.87 16.55 15.79
N ARG A 59 7.81 17.15 15.26
CA ARG A 59 6.95 18.14 15.94
C ARG A 59 5.62 17.53 16.42
N PHE A 60 5.41 16.24 16.18
CA PHE A 60 4.18 15.57 16.55
C PHE A 60 4.12 15.38 18.07
N VAL A 61 2.99 15.77 18.66
CA VAL A 61 2.71 15.58 20.09
C VAL A 61 1.59 14.54 20.21
N PRO A 62 1.84 13.39 20.85
CA PRO A 62 0.79 12.39 21.10
C PRO A 62 -0.34 12.97 21.96
N ASP A 63 -1.58 12.67 21.59
CA ASP A 63 -2.80 13.08 22.30
C ASP A 63 -3.34 11.98 23.24
N GLY A 64 -2.55 10.93 23.49
CA GLY A 64 -2.92 9.77 24.31
C GLY A 64 -3.81 8.75 23.62
N ARG A 65 -4.23 8.97 22.36
CA ARG A 65 -5.01 8.01 21.58
C ARG A 65 -4.09 7.16 20.67
N PRO A 66 -4.42 5.88 20.44
CA PRO A 66 -3.56 4.94 19.73
C PRO A 66 -3.37 5.29 18.24
N ASP A 67 -2.18 5.02 17.72
CA ASP A 67 -1.76 5.26 16.33
C ASP A 67 -1.80 6.75 15.94
N GLY A 68 -1.30 7.63 16.81
CA GLY A 68 -1.36 9.08 16.66
C GLY A 68 -0.79 9.57 15.32
N LEU A 69 0.37 9.04 14.92
CA LEU A 69 1.04 9.41 13.68
C LEU A 69 0.27 8.92 12.44
N VAL A 70 -0.44 7.77 12.52
CA VAL A 70 -1.28 7.25 11.43
C VAL A 70 -2.50 8.14 11.24
N ARG A 71 -3.16 8.55 12.34
CA ARG A 71 -4.30 9.48 12.27
C ARG A 71 -3.88 10.83 11.69
N LEU A 72 -2.67 11.30 11.99
CA LEU A 72 -2.10 12.47 11.31
C LEU A 72 -1.91 12.20 9.82
N GLY A 73 -1.31 11.06 9.45
CA GLY A 73 -1.11 10.66 8.06
C GLY A 73 -2.42 10.61 7.25
N ILE A 74 -3.47 10.00 7.79
CA ILE A 74 -4.81 9.94 7.17
C ILE A 74 -5.35 11.36 6.92
N ARG A 75 -5.24 12.26 7.91
CA ARG A 75 -5.67 13.66 7.73
C ARG A 75 -4.89 14.38 6.64
N ILE A 76 -3.57 14.20 6.61
CA ILE A 76 -2.71 14.78 5.57
C ILE A 76 -3.11 14.24 4.18
N ALA A 77 -3.29 12.92 4.06
CA ALA A 77 -3.65 12.26 2.81
C ALA A 77 -5.00 12.75 2.26
N ARG A 78 -6.04 12.83 3.11
CA ARG A 78 -7.35 13.35 2.68
C ARG A 78 -7.27 14.81 2.26
N ASN A 79 -6.55 15.66 3.00
CA ASN A 79 -6.37 17.06 2.63
C ASN A 79 -5.65 17.23 1.28
N LEU A 80 -4.65 16.38 1.03
CA LEU A 80 -3.97 16.31 -0.28
C LEU A 80 -4.93 15.89 -1.38
N ALA A 81 -5.70 14.82 -1.20
CA ALA A 81 -6.66 14.35 -2.18
C ALA A 81 -7.71 15.43 -2.54
N ILE A 82 -8.23 16.16 -1.54
CA ILE A 82 -9.14 17.30 -1.75
C ILE A 82 -8.44 18.42 -2.53
N SER A 83 -7.19 18.71 -2.22
CA SER A 83 -6.41 19.74 -2.91
C SER A 83 -6.17 19.36 -4.38
N GLU A 84 -5.82 18.11 -4.66
CA GLU A 84 -5.63 17.61 -6.02
C GLU A 84 -6.94 17.58 -6.80
N LEU A 85 -8.05 17.13 -6.18
CA LEU A 85 -9.37 17.15 -6.78
C LEU A 85 -9.77 18.57 -7.24
N ARG A 86 -9.49 19.57 -6.40
CA ARG A 86 -9.73 21.00 -6.71
C ARG A 86 -8.84 21.52 -7.84
N ARG A 87 -7.63 20.99 -8.03
CA ARG A 87 -6.71 21.40 -9.11
C ARG A 87 -7.06 20.75 -10.44
N THR A 88 -7.42 19.47 -10.43
CA THR A 88 -7.68 18.68 -11.63
C THR A 88 -8.98 19.09 -12.32
N ARG A 89 -9.93 19.68 -11.58
CA ARG A 89 -11.19 20.17 -12.14
C ARG A 89 -11.09 21.64 -12.55
N ALA A 90 -11.46 21.93 -13.80
CA ALA A 90 -11.48 23.28 -14.36
C ALA A 90 -12.57 24.20 -13.75
N ARG A 91 -13.52 23.64 -13.00
CA ARG A 91 -14.49 24.40 -12.19
C ARG A 91 -14.21 24.19 -10.69
N PRO A 92 -14.47 25.20 -9.85
CA PRO A 92 -14.47 25.04 -8.40
C PRO A 92 -15.37 23.86 -8.03
N VAL A 93 -14.85 22.97 -7.19
CA VAL A 93 -15.64 21.89 -6.60
C VAL A 93 -16.46 22.51 -5.48
N GLU A 94 -17.79 22.51 -5.63
CA GLU A 94 -18.72 22.95 -4.59
C GLU A 94 -18.68 21.97 -3.39
N ASP A 95 -18.91 22.47 -2.18
CA ASP A 95 -18.81 21.65 -0.96
C ASP A 95 -19.78 20.45 -0.98
N ASP A 96 -20.97 20.60 -1.58
CA ASP A 96 -21.96 19.53 -1.78
C ASP A 96 -21.45 18.36 -2.65
N GLU A 97 -20.52 18.61 -3.57
CA GLU A 97 -19.96 17.57 -4.43
C GLU A 97 -18.80 16.84 -3.73
N LEU A 98 -18.05 17.58 -2.92
CA LEU A 98 -17.04 17.06 -2.01
C LEU A 98 -17.68 16.14 -0.95
N GLU A 99 -18.83 16.54 -0.41
CA GLU A 99 -19.63 15.71 0.50
C GLU A 99 -20.11 14.42 -0.16
N ARG A 100 -20.48 14.41 -1.45
CA ARG A 100 -20.85 13.18 -2.17
C ARG A 100 -19.68 12.21 -2.31
N VAL A 101 -18.51 12.71 -2.72
CA VAL A 101 -17.29 11.89 -2.78
C VAL A 101 -16.97 11.35 -1.39
N MET A 102 -17.09 12.16 -0.34
CA MET A 102 -16.83 11.71 1.03
C MET A 102 -17.92 10.82 1.63
N ALA A 103 -19.16 10.85 1.12
CA ALA A 103 -20.27 10.01 1.56
C ALA A 103 -20.18 8.58 1.00
N ASP A 104 -19.51 8.39 -0.14
CA ASP A 104 -19.15 7.06 -0.69
C ASP A 104 -18.14 6.29 0.19
N ASP A 105 -17.72 6.88 1.32
CA ASP A 105 -16.87 6.28 2.36
C ASP A 105 -17.69 5.52 3.43
N GLU A 106 -19.02 5.43 3.28
CA GLU A 106 -19.79 4.40 3.99
C GLU A 106 -19.24 3.02 3.60
N PRO A 107 -19.24 2.03 4.52
CA PRO A 107 -18.78 0.68 4.24
C PRO A 107 -19.74 0.00 3.25
N SER A 108 -19.70 0.42 1.98
CA SER A 108 -20.24 -0.37 0.89
C SER A 108 -19.44 -1.67 0.87
N GLU A 109 -20.17 -2.77 0.76
CA GLU A 109 -19.60 -4.11 0.59
C GLU A 109 -18.46 -3.99 -0.41
N VAL A 110 -17.24 -4.26 0.05
CA VAL A 110 -16.01 -4.24 -0.74
C VAL A 110 -16.38 -4.69 -2.13
N SER A 111 -16.27 -3.81 -3.14
CA SER A 111 -16.42 -4.21 -4.54
C SER A 111 -15.40 -5.30 -4.74
N SER A 112 -15.87 -6.54 -4.59
CA SER A 112 -15.02 -7.69 -4.49
C SER A 112 -14.28 -7.72 -5.81
N PRO A 113 -12.93 -7.78 -5.82
CA PRO A 113 -12.17 -7.93 -7.05
C PRO A 113 -12.88 -8.94 -7.93
N ASP A 114 -13.10 -8.56 -9.19
CA ASP A 114 -13.90 -9.30 -10.16
C ASP A 114 -13.69 -10.82 -9.92
N PRO A 115 -14.76 -11.57 -9.56
CA PRO A 115 -14.65 -12.99 -9.24
C PRO A 115 -13.89 -13.77 -10.32
N MET A 116 -13.99 -13.34 -11.58
CA MET A 116 -13.25 -13.91 -12.70
C MET A 116 -11.76 -13.58 -12.62
N LEU A 117 -11.39 -12.32 -12.35
CA LEU A 117 -10.00 -11.93 -12.13
C LEU A 117 -9.36 -12.70 -10.97
N ARG A 118 -10.06 -12.83 -9.84
CA ARG A 118 -9.58 -13.61 -8.68
C ARG A 118 -9.29 -15.06 -9.06
N LYS A 119 -10.20 -15.68 -9.81
CA LYS A 119 -10.03 -17.06 -10.27
C LYS A 119 -8.80 -17.21 -11.17
N VAL A 120 -8.61 -16.30 -12.13
CA VAL A 120 -7.45 -16.33 -13.03
C VAL A 120 -6.14 -16.13 -12.26
N ILE A 121 -6.11 -15.22 -11.28
CA ILE A 121 -4.93 -15.03 -10.42
C ILE A 121 -4.59 -16.32 -9.66
N ALA A 122 -5.59 -16.97 -9.06
CA ALA A 122 -5.41 -18.24 -8.36
C ALA A 122 -4.88 -19.35 -9.29
N GLU A 123 -5.48 -19.53 -10.47
CA GLU A 123 -5.02 -20.51 -11.45
C GLU A 123 -3.58 -20.25 -11.94
N CYS A 124 -3.21 -18.99 -12.10
CA CYS A 124 -1.85 -18.62 -12.49
C CYS A 124 -0.84 -18.81 -11.35
N HIS A 125 -1.25 -18.55 -10.11
CA HIS A 125 -0.45 -18.79 -8.90
C HIS A 125 -0.18 -20.30 -8.71
N ASP A 126 -1.20 -21.14 -8.87
CA ASP A 126 -1.10 -22.60 -8.74
C ASP A 126 -0.18 -23.25 -9.79
N LYS A 127 0.09 -22.55 -10.91
CA LYS A 127 1.03 -22.99 -11.95
C LYS A 127 2.49 -22.62 -11.65
N LEU A 128 2.76 -21.80 -10.63
CA LEU A 128 4.12 -21.41 -10.27
C LEU A 128 4.91 -22.62 -9.72
N PRO A 129 6.20 -22.78 -10.05
CA PRO A 129 7.04 -23.80 -9.41
C PRO A 129 7.11 -23.58 -7.90
N GLU A 130 7.28 -24.66 -7.14
CA GLU A 130 7.17 -24.66 -5.67
C GLU A 130 8.02 -23.57 -4.99
N LYS A 131 9.32 -23.48 -5.32
CA LYS A 131 10.24 -22.51 -4.68
C LYS A 131 9.91 -21.05 -5.01
N PRO A 132 9.65 -20.66 -6.28
CA PRO A 132 9.07 -19.37 -6.65
C PRO A 132 7.76 -19.05 -5.91
N ARG A 133 6.83 -20.01 -5.84
CA ARG A 133 5.54 -19.82 -5.14
C ARG A 133 5.74 -19.53 -3.65
N GLN A 134 6.57 -20.32 -2.97
CA GLN A 134 6.93 -20.11 -1.57
C GLN A 134 7.50 -18.71 -1.32
N ALA A 135 8.40 -18.23 -2.18
CA ALA A 135 8.99 -16.90 -2.06
C ALA A 135 7.95 -15.78 -2.25
N LEU A 136 7.08 -15.93 -3.25
CA LEU A 136 5.95 -15.01 -3.49
C LEU A 136 4.99 -14.98 -2.30
N ASP A 137 4.57 -16.13 -1.79
CA ASP A 137 3.65 -16.25 -0.67
C ASP A 137 4.20 -15.63 0.61
N ALA A 138 5.49 -15.85 0.89
CA ALA A 138 6.15 -15.23 2.03
C ALA A 138 6.14 -13.70 1.91
N ARG A 139 6.39 -13.16 0.70
CA ARG A 139 6.40 -11.72 0.45
C ARG A 139 5.01 -11.09 0.51
N VAL A 140 3.99 -11.78 0.01
CA VAL A 140 2.59 -11.33 0.06
C VAL A 140 2.08 -11.37 1.51
N ARG A 141 2.30 -12.47 2.22
CA ARG A 141 1.86 -12.63 3.61
C ARG A 141 2.55 -11.66 4.56
N SER A 142 3.79 -11.25 4.26
CA SER A 142 4.47 -10.24 5.07
C SER A 142 3.86 -8.85 4.90
N GLU A 143 3.09 -8.60 3.83
CA GLU A 143 2.55 -7.28 3.48
C GLU A 143 3.65 -6.20 3.48
N GLY A 144 4.87 -6.57 3.10
CA GLY A 144 6.03 -5.67 3.10
C GLY A 144 6.60 -5.32 4.48
N ARG A 145 6.14 -5.97 5.55
CA ARG A 145 6.54 -5.67 6.93
C ARG A 145 7.84 -6.34 7.37
N SER A 146 8.34 -7.31 6.61
CA SER A 146 9.54 -8.10 6.90
C SER A 146 10.59 -7.89 5.83
N GLU A 147 11.86 -7.87 6.23
CA GLU A 147 12.98 -7.75 5.30
C GLU A 147 13.17 -9.05 4.51
N ASP A 148 13.65 -8.95 3.26
CA ASP A 148 13.83 -10.12 2.40
C ASP A 148 14.81 -11.14 3.01
N LEU A 149 15.75 -10.69 3.85
CA LEU A 149 16.67 -11.56 4.58
C LEU A 149 15.96 -12.42 5.63
N ASP A 150 14.98 -11.84 6.34
CA ASP A 150 14.19 -12.56 7.34
C ASP A 150 13.29 -13.59 6.65
N LEU A 151 12.66 -13.20 5.53
CA LEU A 151 11.84 -14.09 4.72
C LEU A 151 12.67 -15.25 4.14
N ALA A 152 13.87 -14.95 3.63
CA ALA A 152 14.80 -15.97 3.14
C ALA A 152 15.18 -16.96 4.25
N SER A 153 15.51 -16.46 5.43
CA SER A 153 15.86 -17.28 6.60
C SER A 153 14.71 -18.18 7.03
N GLN A 154 13.47 -17.67 7.07
CA GLN A 154 12.27 -18.45 7.39
C GLN A 154 12.03 -19.61 6.41
N LEU A 155 12.39 -19.42 5.14
CA LEU A 155 12.25 -20.45 4.10
C LEU A 155 13.49 -21.35 3.94
N GLY A 156 14.51 -21.18 4.79
CA GLY A 156 15.77 -21.92 4.70
C GLY A 156 16.56 -21.62 3.41
N MET A 157 16.42 -20.41 2.87
CA MET A 157 17.08 -19.96 1.65
C MET A 157 18.17 -18.92 1.95
N ARG A 158 19.18 -18.84 1.09
CA ARG A 158 20.05 -17.65 1.04
C ARG A 158 19.27 -16.47 0.46
N LEU A 159 19.60 -15.23 0.87
CA LEU A 159 18.95 -14.01 0.36
C LEU A 159 18.90 -13.97 -1.18
N ASN A 160 20.03 -14.22 -1.85
CA ASN A 160 20.07 -14.22 -3.32
C ASN A 160 19.14 -15.27 -3.94
N THR A 161 19.04 -16.46 -3.33
CA THR A 161 18.12 -17.51 -3.78
C THR A 161 16.67 -17.11 -3.60
N PHE A 162 16.33 -16.45 -2.48
CA PHE A 162 14.99 -15.90 -2.26
C PHE A 162 14.63 -14.86 -3.34
N LEU A 163 15.51 -13.89 -3.58
CA LEU A 163 15.30 -12.83 -4.57
C LEU A 163 15.14 -13.38 -5.99
N GLN A 164 15.96 -14.36 -6.37
CA GLN A 164 15.83 -15.05 -7.66
C GLN A 164 14.49 -15.78 -7.81
N ASN A 165 14.06 -16.50 -6.76
CA ASN A 165 12.77 -17.19 -6.76
C ASN A 165 11.60 -16.20 -6.83
N PHE A 166 11.64 -15.11 -6.07
CA PHE A 166 10.62 -14.06 -6.09
C PHE A 166 10.53 -13.37 -7.46
N GLY A 167 11.67 -12.98 -8.05
CA GLY A 167 11.71 -12.40 -9.39
C GLY A 167 11.18 -13.36 -10.47
N ARG A 168 11.53 -14.65 -10.36
CA ARG A 168 10.98 -15.69 -11.24
C ARG A 168 9.47 -15.85 -11.06
N ALA A 169 8.97 -15.81 -9.84
CA ALA A 169 7.53 -15.89 -9.55
C ALA A 169 6.76 -14.73 -10.20
N ARG A 170 7.24 -13.49 -10.03
CA ARG A 170 6.65 -12.29 -10.66
C ARG A 170 6.57 -12.44 -12.18
N ARG A 171 7.67 -12.85 -12.82
CA ARG A 171 7.73 -13.00 -14.29
C ARG A 171 6.74 -14.05 -14.79
N LEU A 172 6.72 -15.23 -14.18
CA LEU A 172 5.81 -16.32 -14.56
C LEU A 172 4.34 -15.96 -14.33
N LEU A 173 4.04 -15.27 -13.23
CA LEU A 173 2.69 -14.79 -12.94
C LEU A 173 2.25 -13.76 -13.99
N ALA A 174 3.12 -12.79 -14.32
CA ALA A 174 2.85 -11.79 -15.36
C ALA A 174 2.66 -12.41 -16.75
N GLU A 175 3.46 -13.42 -17.11
CA GLU A 175 3.29 -14.17 -18.35
C GLU A 175 1.96 -14.93 -18.39
N CYS A 176 1.57 -15.58 -17.28
CA CYS A 176 0.30 -16.29 -17.21
C CYS A 176 -0.91 -15.35 -17.32
N LEU A 177 -0.88 -14.21 -16.61
CA LEU A 177 -1.95 -13.22 -16.64
C LEU A 177 -2.09 -12.58 -18.03
N ARG A 178 -0.98 -12.29 -18.71
CA ARG A 178 -1.01 -11.81 -20.11
C ARG A 178 -1.67 -12.80 -21.06
N LYS A 179 -1.44 -14.11 -20.90
CA LYS A 179 -2.11 -15.14 -21.72
C LYS A 179 -3.63 -15.18 -21.54
N HIS A 180 -4.14 -14.66 -20.41
CA HIS A 180 -5.57 -14.52 -20.14
C HIS A 180 -6.11 -13.12 -20.51
N GLY A 181 -5.33 -12.30 -21.23
CA GLY A 181 -5.74 -10.97 -21.66
C GLY A 181 -5.65 -9.88 -20.59
N ILE A 182 -5.02 -10.16 -19.45
CA ILE A 182 -4.84 -9.20 -18.36
C ILE A 182 -3.50 -8.47 -18.57
N ALA A 183 -3.55 -7.18 -18.91
CA ALA A 183 -2.37 -6.33 -19.03
C ALA A 183 -1.97 -5.78 -17.66
N LEU A 184 -0.69 -5.93 -17.31
CA LEU A 184 -0.10 -5.42 -16.06
C LEU A 184 0.98 -4.40 -16.42
N PRO A 185 0.65 -3.10 -16.48
CA PRO A 185 1.62 -2.06 -16.85
C PRO A 185 2.79 -1.94 -15.84
N GLU A 186 2.65 -2.49 -14.64
CA GLU A 186 3.58 -2.29 -13.50
C GLU A 186 4.60 -3.44 -13.29
N LEU A 187 4.55 -4.53 -14.06
CA LEU A 187 5.43 -5.70 -13.88
C LEU A 187 6.59 -5.79 -14.88
N GLU A 188 6.83 -4.74 -15.68
CA GLU A 188 7.85 -4.73 -16.73
C GLU A 188 9.28 -4.37 -16.24
N THR A 189 9.44 -4.08 -14.94
CA THR A 189 10.72 -3.84 -14.26
C THR A 189 11.02 -4.89 -13.18
#